data_AF-A0A1I0RLF1-F1
#
_entry.id   AF-A0A1I0RLF1-F1
#
_cell.length_a   1.000
_cell.length_b   1.000
_cell.length_c   1.000
_cell.angle_alpha   90.00
_cell.angle_beta   90.00
_cell.angle_gamma   90.00
#
_symmetry.space_group_name_H-M   'P 1'
#
loop_
_entity.id
_entity.type
_entity.pdbx_description
1 polymer ?
#
loop_
_entity_poly.entity_id
_entity_poly.type
_entity_poly.pdbx_seq_one_letter_code
_entity_poly.pdbx_strand_id
1 'polypeptide(L)'
;MEYKVIYRDEYYNQHYPKIVSNVNILHPLEISWHYENKIFSLLSSSDDYIGNAYVSDNFLIIRYTENSNTLHFANNLIVYNLNKEIIHIIPPPKPKKWSKSNSIYSLGDKKIIEGKEHIAVSIFKADYNDNHSGQEEIHYLNLENLEYHPSYFESHYDSGR
;
A
#
# COMPACT_ATOMS: atom_id res chain seq x y z
N MET A 1 3.28 -4.60 18.03
CA MET A 1 3.92 -3.29 17.80
C MET A 1 2.83 -2.28 17.56
N GLU A 2 2.87 -1.13 18.24
CA GLU A 2 1.91 -0.06 18.02
C GLU A 2 2.52 1.06 17.18
N TYR A 3 1.73 1.56 16.25
CA TYR A 3 2.05 2.67 15.38
C TYR A 3 1.14 3.84 15.69
N LYS A 4 1.73 5.01 15.86
CA LYS A 4 0.99 6.27 15.91
C LYS A 4 0.86 6.81 14.49
N VAL A 5 -0.34 7.27 14.14
CA VAL A 5 -0.67 7.80 12.82
C VAL A 5 -1.23 9.20 12.95
N ILE A 6 -0.72 10.10 12.10
CA ILE A 6 -1.35 11.37 11.80
C ILE A 6 -1.82 11.28 10.35
N TYR A 7 -3.11 11.48 10.13
CA TYR A 7 -3.67 11.45 8.77
C TYR A 7 -3.51 12.81 8.10
N ARG A 8 -3.50 12.83 6.77
CA ARG A 8 -3.34 14.06 6.00
C ARG A 8 -4.55 14.99 6.11
N ASP A 9 -5.75 14.45 5.96
CA ASP A 9 -6.97 15.24 5.96
C ASP A 9 -7.71 15.14 7.29
N GLU A 10 -8.46 16.19 7.61
CA GLU A 10 -9.25 16.26 8.85
C GLU A 10 -10.29 15.14 8.92
N TYR A 11 -10.92 14.80 7.79
CA TYR A 11 -11.88 13.71 7.70
C TYR A 11 -11.28 12.40 8.24
N TYR A 12 -10.09 12.00 7.76
CA TYR A 12 -9.44 10.77 8.22
C TYR A 12 -9.05 10.86 9.70
N ASN A 13 -8.55 12.01 10.16
CA ASN A 13 -8.20 12.20 11.57
C ASN A 13 -9.37 12.10 12.55
N GLN A 14 -10.60 12.37 12.08
CA GLN A 14 -11.82 12.27 12.88
C GLN A 14 -12.43 10.85 12.87
N HIS A 15 -12.21 10.08 11.80
CA HIS A 15 -12.92 8.80 11.57
C HIS A 15 -12.03 7.55 11.72
N TYR A 16 -10.70 7.69 11.70
CA TYR A 16 -9.78 6.57 11.75
C TYR A 16 -8.93 6.56 13.04
N PRO A 17 -8.56 5.36 13.55
CA PRO A 17 -7.75 5.23 14.74
C PRO A 17 -6.35 5.84 14.57
N LYS A 18 -5.87 6.52 15.60
CA LYS A 18 -4.53 7.16 15.64
C LYS A 18 -3.44 6.27 16.22
N ILE A 19 -3.82 5.16 16.84
CA ILE A 19 -2.92 4.11 17.34
C ILE A 19 -3.41 2.81 16.71
N VAL A 20 -2.54 2.15 15.94
CA VAL A 20 -2.90 0.98 15.13
C VAL A 20 -1.82 -0.10 15.19
N SER A 21 -2.20 -1.33 14.86
CA SER A 21 -1.29 -2.47 14.73
C SER A 21 -1.83 -3.48 13.72
N ASN A 22 -0.98 -4.01 12.84
CA ASN A 22 -1.36 -5.03 11.85
C ASN A 22 -2.54 -4.60 10.93
N VAL A 23 -2.56 -3.34 10.48
CA VAL A 23 -3.64 -2.75 9.66
C VAL A 23 -3.11 -2.02 8.42
N ASN A 24 -3.99 -1.84 7.44
CA ASN A 24 -3.81 -0.88 6.36
C ASN A 24 -4.23 0.53 6.81
N ILE A 25 -3.46 1.54 6.41
CA ILE A 25 -3.62 2.95 6.77
C ILE A 25 -3.82 3.73 5.47
N LEU A 26 -4.91 4.48 5.37
CA LEU A 26 -5.21 5.31 4.20
C LEU A 26 -4.65 6.73 4.41
N HIS A 27 -3.99 7.28 3.39
CA HIS A 27 -3.52 8.67 3.34
C HIS A 27 -2.80 9.18 4.60
N PRO A 28 -1.80 8.45 5.14
CA PRO A 28 -1.04 8.93 6.28
C PRO A 28 -0.20 10.16 5.92
N LEU A 29 -0.21 11.17 6.78
CA LEU A 29 0.77 12.25 6.77
C LEU A 29 2.05 11.82 7.50
N GLU A 30 1.88 11.13 8.62
CA GLU A 30 2.98 10.59 9.44
C GLU A 30 2.59 9.21 9.99
N ILE A 31 3.55 8.30 9.97
CA ILE A 31 3.51 7.03 10.71
C ILE A 31 4.74 7.01 11.62
N SER A 32 4.56 6.93 12.93
CA SER A 32 5.66 6.85 13.90
C SER A 32 5.53 5.65 14.84
N TRP A 33 6.66 5.10 15.27
CA TRP A 33 6.70 3.92 16.14
C TRP A 33 7.97 3.92 16.99
N HIS A 34 7.95 3.12 18.05
CA HIS A 34 9.08 2.92 18.95
C HIS A 34 9.68 1.53 18.70
N TYR A 35 10.99 1.46 18.49
CA TYR A 35 11.70 0.19 18.32
C TYR A 35 13.11 0.31 18.92
N GLU A 36 13.53 -0.66 19.74
CA GLU A 36 14.85 -0.71 20.39
C GLU A 36 15.28 0.62 21.06
N ASN A 37 14.38 1.20 21.88
CA ASN A 37 14.58 2.49 22.57
C ASN A 37 14.77 3.71 21.66
N LYS A 38 14.47 3.59 20.36
CA LYS A 38 14.47 4.70 19.40
C LYS A 38 13.06 4.96 18.90
N ILE A 39 12.83 6.21 18.49
CA ILE A 39 11.60 6.64 17.84
C ILE A 39 11.90 6.80 16.36
N PHE A 40 11.11 6.14 15.53
CA PHE A 40 11.18 6.24 14.08
C PHE A 40 9.91 6.88 13.54
N SER A 41 10.02 7.54 12.38
CA SER A 41 8.87 8.05 11.66
C SER A 41 9.07 8.03 10.14
N LEU A 42 7.98 7.79 9.41
CA LEU A 42 7.85 8.01 7.98
C LEU A 42 6.91 9.21 7.77
N LEU A 43 7.39 10.20 7.01
CA LEU A 43 6.67 11.42 6.70
C LEU A 43 6.32 11.43 5.23
N SER A 44 5.06 11.70 4.93
CA SER A 44 4.62 11.92 3.57
C SER A 44 4.89 13.37 3.16
N SER A 45 5.47 13.58 1.98
CA SER A 45 5.78 14.91 1.45
C SER A 45 4.97 15.22 0.18
N SER A 46 5.21 16.39 -0.43
CA SER A 46 4.73 16.70 -1.79
C SER A 46 5.42 15.86 -2.85
N ASP A 47 6.69 15.53 -2.61
CA ASP A 47 7.58 14.91 -3.57
C ASP A 47 7.47 13.38 -3.53
N ASP A 48 7.19 12.82 -2.35
CA ASP A 48 7.02 11.39 -2.12
C ASP A 48 5.77 11.20 -1.24
N TYR A 49 4.60 11.27 -1.90
CA TYR A 49 3.31 11.14 -1.24
C TYR A 49 3.03 9.67 -0.88
N ILE A 50 2.64 9.39 0.36
CA ILE A 50 2.25 8.04 0.82
C ILE A 50 0.75 7.90 0.60
N GLY A 51 0.37 7.09 -0.39
CA GLY A 51 -1.03 6.76 -0.68
C GLY A 51 -1.64 5.93 0.43
N ASN A 52 -0.99 4.80 0.73
CA ASN A 52 -1.43 3.84 1.74
C ASN A 52 -0.21 3.17 2.35
N ALA A 53 -0.39 2.63 3.54
CA ALA A 53 0.65 1.86 4.23
C ALA A 53 0.03 0.68 4.97
N TYR A 54 0.64 -0.48 4.86
CA TYR A 54 0.39 -1.59 5.77
C TYR A 54 1.47 -1.63 6.83
N VAL A 55 1.07 -1.63 8.10
CA VAL A 55 1.98 -1.76 9.24
C VAL A 55 1.77 -3.11 9.89
N SER A 56 2.86 -3.79 10.25
CA SER A 56 2.83 -5.09 10.93
C SER A 56 3.79 -5.13 12.10
N ASP A 57 3.83 -6.25 12.82
CA ASP A 57 4.80 -6.45 13.89
C ASP A 57 6.24 -6.63 13.41
N ASN A 58 6.46 -6.88 12.12
CA ASN A 58 7.79 -7.24 11.58
C ASN A 58 8.34 -6.21 10.57
N PHE A 59 7.45 -5.57 9.81
CA PHE A 59 7.80 -4.65 8.72
C PHE A 59 6.66 -3.69 8.41
N LEU A 60 6.95 -2.69 7.59
CA LEU A 60 5.97 -1.79 6.99
C LEU A 60 6.03 -1.93 5.47
N ILE A 61 4.88 -1.95 4.80
CA ILE A 61 4.75 -1.88 3.34
C ILE A 61 4.16 -0.53 2.99
N ILE A 62 4.87 0.28 2.22
CA ILE A 62 4.48 1.65 1.88
C ILE A 62 4.21 1.73 0.39
N ARG A 63 3.03 2.23 0.02
CA ARG A 63 2.70 2.61 -1.35
C ARG A 63 2.89 4.11 -1.48
N TYR A 64 3.89 4.50 -2.26
CA TYR A 64 4.02 5.88 -2.71
C TYR A 64 3.17 6.12 -3.96
N THR A 65 2.80 7.37 -4.23
CA THR A 65 2.10 7.69 -5.48
C THR A 65 3.02 7.53 -6.68
N GLU A 66 2.44 7.35 -7.85
CA GLU A 66 3.17 7.24 -9.12
C GLU A 66 4.01 8.48 -9.46
N ASN A 67 3.71 9.62 -8.84
CA ASN A 67 4.42 10.88 -9.03
C ASN A 67 5.59 11.08 -8.05
N SER A 68 6.01 10.01 -7.34
CA SER A 68 7.17 10.08 -6.43
C SER A 68 8.43 10.52 -7.18
N ASN A 69 9.15 11.52 -6.66
CA ASN A 69 10.43 11.94 -7.21
C ASN A 69 11.53 10.90 -6.97
N THR A 70 11.39 10.08 -5.92
CA THR A 70 12.31 8.96 -5.68
C THR A 70 12.06 7.84 -6.69
N LEU A 71 13.06 7.57 -7.54
CA LEU A 71 12.97 6.66 -8.69
C LEU A 71 12.38 5.27 -8.36
N HIS A 72 12.73 4.71 -7.21
CA HIS A 72 12.27 3.38 -6.81
C HIS A 72 10.87 3.37 -6.17
N PHE A 73 10.35 4.53 -5.74
CA PHE A 73 9.07 4.64 -5.05
C PHE A 73 7.90 4.70 -6.03
N ALA A 74 8.09 5.37 -7.17
CA ALA A 74 7.09 5.43 -8.21
C ALA A 74 6.67 4.01 -8.63
N ASN A 75 5.37 3.73 -8.53
CA ASN A 75 4.69 2.52 -9.00
C ASN A 75 4.95 1.23 -8.20
N ASN A 76 5.82 1.25 -7.19
CA ASN A 76 6.21 0.07 -6.41
C ASN A 76 5.70 0.15 -4.96
N LEU A 77 5.71 -0.99 -4.26
CA LEU A 77 5.64 -1.01 -2.80
C LEU A 77 7.05 -1.06 -2.21
N ILE A 78 7.26 -0.29 -1.16
CA ILE A 78 8.53 -0.23 -0.45
C ILE A 78 8.38 -0.89 0.89
N VAL A 79 9.21 -1.90 1.15
CA VAL A 79 9.18 -2.64 2.41
C VAL A 79 10.29 -2.13 3.31
N TYR A 80 9.91 -1.60 4.46
CA TYR A 80 10.81 -1.15 5.51
C TYR A 80 10.83 -2.17 6.65
N ASN A 81 12.01 -2.43 7.22
CA ASN A 81 12.09 -3.05 8.53
C ASN A 81 11.74 -2.05 9.65
N LEU A 82 11.71 -2.51 10.90
CA LEU A 82 11.39 -1.67 12.06
C LEU A 82 12.48 -0.62 12.40
N ASN A 83 13.67 -0.74 11.81
CA ASN A 83 14.74 0.26 11.87
C ASN A 83 14.65 1.30 10.74
N LYS A 84 13.56 1.30 9.95
CA LYS A 84 13.34 2.20 8.81
C LYS A 84 14.37 2.00 7.67
N GLU A 85 14.89 0.80 7.51
CA GLU A 85 15.74 0.43 6.37
C GLU A 85 14.90 -0.25 5.30
N ILE A 86 15.13 0.09 4.03
CA ILE A 86 14.47 -0.57 2.90
C ILE A 86 15.07 -1.96 2.74
N ILE A 87 14.25 -3.00 2.93
CA ILE A 87 14.65 -4.40 2.82
C ILE A 87 14.15 -5.05 1.53
N HIS A 88 13.12 -4.48 0.90
CA HIS A 88 12.56 -5.00 -0.34
C HIS A 88 11.82 -3.93 -1.15
N ILE A 89 11.80 -4.08 -2.48
CA ILE A 89 11.00 -3.26 -3.40
C ILE A 89 10.14 -4.22 -4.22
N ILE A 90 8.82 -4.12 -4.08
CA ILE A 90 7.86 -5.00 -4.75
C ILE A 90 7.31 -4.29 -5.98
N PRO A 91 7.53 -4.82 -7.19
CA PRO A 91 6.98 -4.24 -8.40
C PRO A 91 5.45 -4.43 -8.48
N PRO A 92 4.75 -3.68 -9.35
CA PRO A 92 3.35 -3.96 -9.65
C PRO A 92 3.18 -5.39 -10.16
N PRO A 93 2.10 -6.10 -9.77
CA PRO A 93 1.80 -7.41 -10.31
C PRO A 93 1.51 -7.31 -11.81
N LYS A 94 1.81 -8.38 -12.55
CA LYS A 94 1.44 -8.48 -13.95
C LYS A 94 -0.09 -8.64 -14.05
N PRO A 95 -0.81 -7.76 -14.78
CA PRO A 95 -2.25 -7.92 -14.96
C PRO A 95 -2.59 -9.21 -15.67
N LYS A 96 -3.77 -9.77 -15.38
CA LYS A 96 -4.29 -11.01 -15.99
C LYS A 96 -5.24 -10.73 -17.16
N LYS A 97 -5.94 -9.59 -17.16
CA LYS A 97 -6.96 -9.20 -18.15
C LYS A 97 -6.45 -8.20 -19.19
N TRP A 98 -5.30 -7.57 -18.98
CA TRP A 98 -4.71 -6.63 -19.94
C TRP A 98 -3.19 -6.68 -19.98
N SER A 99 -2.60 -5.99 -20.95
CA SER A 99 -1.20 -6.19 -21.35
C SER A 99 -0.16 -5.39 -20.56
N LYS A 100 -0.57 -4.31 -19.87
CA LYS A 100 0.34 -3.42 -19.13
C LYS A 100 -0.29 -2.91 -17.83
N SER A 101 0.39 -3.11 -16.70
CA SER A 101 0.13 -2.31 -15.49
C SER A 101 1.02 -1.08 -15.53
N ASN A 102 0.50 0.07 -15.13
CA ASN A 102 1.31 1.27 -15.01
C ASN A 102 1.77 1.49 -13.56
N SER A 103 0.91 1.21 -12.58
CA SER A 103 1.14 1.60 -11.19
C SER A 103 0.32 0.74 -10.22
N ILE A 104 0.84 0.51 -9.02
CA ILE A 104 0.03 0.05 -7.90
C ILE A 104 -0.88 1.19 -7.46
N TYR A 105 -2.19 0.96 -7.52
CA TYR A 105 -3.21 1.96 -7.23
C TYR A 105 -3.47 2.09 -5.73
N SER A 106 -3.66 0.97 -5.02
CA SER A 106 -3.95 0.98 -3.59
C SER A 106 -3.51 -0.32 -2.90
N LEU A 107 -3.40 -0.23 -1.58
CA LEU A 107 -3.38 -1.38 -0.67
C LEU A 107 -4.77 -1.51 -0.06
N GLY A 108 -5.32 -2.72 -0.03
CA GLY A 108 -6.63 -3.04 0.53
C GLY A 108 -6.55 -3.85 1.82
N ASP A 109 -7.61 -4.57 2.12
CA ASP A 109 -7.74 -5.36 3.34
C ASP A 109 -6.89 -6.64 3.30
N LYS A 110 -6.64 -7.16 4.51
CA LYS A 110 -6.04 -8.49 4.68
C LYS A 110 -7.05 -9.58 4.35
N LYS A 111 -6.55 -10.67 3.75
CA LYS A 111 -7.32 -11.87 3.44
C LYS A 111 -6.49 -13.10 3.73
N ILE A 112 -7.12 -14.14 4.28
CA ILE A 112 -6.48 -15.46 4.42
C ILE A 112 -6.77 -16.27 3.16
N ILE A 113 -5.72 -16.71 2.47
CA ILE A 113 -5.79 -17.55 1.28
C ILE A 113 -4.86 -18.73 1.52
N GLU A 114 -5.37 -19.96 1.38
CA GLU A 114 -4.61 -21.19 1.60
C GLU A 114 -3.90 -21.25 2.98
N GLY A 115 -4.54 -20.67 4.01
CA GLY A 115 -4.02 -20.63 5.37
C GLY A 115 -2.94 -19.57 5.63
N LYS A 116 -2.61 -18.73 4.65
CA LYS A 116 -1.61 -17.65 4.78
C LYS A 116 -2.25 -16.28 4.70
N GLU A 117 -1.72 -15.33 5.48
CA GLU A 117 -2.13 -13.93 5.39
C GLU A 117 -1.59 -13.27 4.12
N HIS A 118 -2.48 -12.60 3.41
CA HIS A 118 -2.16 -11.77 2.27
C HIS A 118 -2.77 -10.39 2.45
N ILE A 119 -2.19 -9.39 1.78
CA ILE A 119 -2.81 -8.07 1.62
C ILE A 119 -3.24 -7.87 0.17
N ALA A 120 -4.42 -7.29 -0.02
CA ALA A 120 -4.90 -6.88 -1.33
C ALA A 120 -4.03 -5.76 -1.91
N VAL A 121 -3.63 -5.90 -3.16
CA VAL A 121 -2.86 -4.93 -3.94
C VAL A 121 -3.60 -4.69 -5.24
N SER A 122 -4.17 -3.50 -5.38
CA SER A 122 -4.93 -3.13 -6.56
C SER A 122 -4.03 -2.52 -7.62
N ILE A 123 -4.20 -2.96 -8.86
CA ILE A 123 -3.73 -2.26 -10.05
C ILE A 123 -4.93 -1.75 -10.83
N PHE A 124 -4.80 -0.58 -11.42
CA PHE A 124 -5.90 0.08 -12.12
C PHE A 124 -5.50 0.43 -13.54
N LYS A 125 -6.45 0.25 -14.46
CA LYS A 125 -6.36 0.70 -15.85
C LYS A 125 -7.53 1.63 -16.11
N ALA A 126 -7.25 2.92 -16.16
CA ALA A 126 -8.22 3.95 -16.53
C ALA A 126 -8.73 3.74 -17.96
N ASP A 127 -10.00 4.08 -18.20
CA ASP A 127 -10.56 4.15 -19.54
C ASP A 127 -10.08 5.41 -20.26
N TYR A 128 -9.89 5.33 -21.58
CA TYR A 128 -9.23 6.38 -22.39
C TYR A 128 -9.86 7.79 -22.30
N ASN A 129 -11.11 7.90 -21.82
CA ASN A 129 -11.88 9.13 -21.82
C ASN A 129 -12.21 9.66 -20.41
N ASP A 130 -11.82 8.95 -19.35
CA ASP A 130 -12.09 9.36 -17.97
C ASP A 130 -11.11 8.71 -17.00
N ASN A 131 -10.45 9.52 -16.16
CA ASN A 131 -9.54 9.02 -15.13
C ASN A 131 -10.27 8.45 -13.90
N HIS A 132 -11.61 8.54 -13.85
CA HIS A 132 -12.42 8.09 -12.71
C HIS A 132 -13.05 6.72 -12.94
N SER A 133 -13.08 6.21 -14.18
CA SER A 133 -13.64 4.88 -14.50
C SER A 133 -12.59 3.99 -15.17
N GLY A 134 -12.69 2.69 -14.95
CA GLY A 134 -11.70 1.76 -15.48
C GLY A 134 -11.80 0.35 -14.92
N GLN A 135 -10.78 -0.44 -15.24
CA GLN A 135 -10.67 -1.82 -14.80
C GLN A 135 -9.69 -1.92 -13.63
N GLU A 136 -10.16 -2.46 -12.51
CA GLU A 136 -9.35 -2.77 -11.35
C GLU A 136 -9.09 -4.28 -11.29
N GLU A 137 -7.84 -4.67 -11.03
CA GLU A 137 -7.48 -6.02 -10.63
C GLU A 137 -6.85 -6.00 -9.24
N ILE A 138 -7.38 -6.84 -8.37
CA ILE A 138 -6.86 -7.03 -7.02
C ILE A 138 -6.03 -8.31 -7.01
N HIS A 139 -4.73 -8.15 -6.78
CA HIS A 139 -3.79 -9.23 -6.57
C HIS A 139 -3.50 -9.34 -5.07
N TYR A 140 -3.07 -10.52 -4.61
CA TYR A 140 -2.88 -10.75 -3.18
C TYR A 140 -1.41 -11.00 -2.87
N LEU A 141 -0.80 -10.06 -2.16
CA LEU A 141 0.60 -10.13 -1.75
C LEU A 141 0.71 -10.90 -0.43
N ASN A 142 1.44 -12.00 -0.42
CA ASN A 142 1.66 -12.81 0.77
C ASN A 142 2.58 -12.09 1.75
N LEU A 143 2.17 -11.99 3.03
CA LEU A 143 2.91 -11.22 4.04
C LEU A 143 4.11 -11.97 4.64
N GLU A 144 4.24 -13.28 4.40
CA GLU A 144 5.38 -14.10 4.84
C GLU A 144 6.55 -14.01 3.86
N ASN A 145 6.29 -14.11 2.55
CA ASN A 145 7.34 -14.17 1.53
C ASN A 145 7.37 -12.97 0.57
N LEU A 146 6.42 -12.03 0.67
CA LEU A 146 6.32 -10.84 -0.18
C LEU A 146 6.16 -11.14 -1.68
N GLU A 147 5.58 -12.29 -2.01
CA GLU A 147 5.24 -12.67 -3.38
C GLU A 147 3.72 -12.60 -3.61
N TYR A 148 3.31 -12.21 -4.82
CA TYR A 148 1.90 -12.26 -5.20
C TYR A 148 1.43 -13.70 -5.37
N HIS A 149 0.21 -13.99 -4.93
CA HIS A 149 -0.42 -15.27 -5.17
C HIS A 149 -0.47 -15.56 -6.68
N PRO A 150 0.01 -16.72 -7.16
CA PRO A 150 0.27 -16.93 -8.58
C PRO A 150 -0.99 -16.96 -9.45
N SER A 151 -2.10 -17.46 -8.89
CA SER A 151 -3.35 -17.75 -9.61
C SER A 151 -4.59 -17.02 -9.09
N TYR A 152 -4.55 -16.45 -7.89
CA TYR A 152 -5.74 -15.90 -7.23
C TYR A 152 -5.73 -14.39 -7.37
N PHE A 153 -6.78 -13.87 -8.01
CA PHE A 153 -6.99 -12.44 -8.22
C PHE A 153 -8.49 -12.17 -8.35
N GLU A 154 -8.90 -10.95 -8.05
CA GLU A 154 -10.25 -10.45 -8.28
C GLU A 154 -10.20 -9.35 -9.35
N SER A 155 -11.29 -9.16 -10.08
CA SER A 155 -11.38 -8.12 -11.10
C SER A 155 -12.72 -7.43 -11.02
N HIS A 156 -12.69 -6.10 -10.98
CA HIS A 156 -13.86 -5.25 -10.88
C HIS A 156 -13.81 -4.20 -11.99
N TYR A 157 -14.99 -3.73 -12.38
CA TYR A 157 -15.11 -2.54 -13.20
C TYR A 157 -15.54 -1.40 -12.29
N ASP A 158 -14.70 -0.39 -12.14
CA ASP A 158 -15.05 0.82 -11.41
C ASP A 158 -15.73 1.79 -12.37
N SER A 159 -16.99 2.11 -12.06
CA SER A 159 -17.79 3.05 -12.85
C SER A 159 -17.58 4.52 -12.45
N GLY A 160 -16.68 4.82 -11.50
CA GLY A 160 -16.32 6.20 -11.12
C GLY A 160 -17.38 6.94 -10.33
N ARG A 161 -17.90 6.33 -9.24
CA ARG A 161 -18.93 6.95 -8.39
C ARG A 161 -18.39 8.00 -7.44
#